data_AF-A0A9E4T7G2-F1
#
_entry.id   AF-A0A9E4T7G2-F1
#
_cell.length_a   1.000
_cell.length_b   1.000
_cell.length_c   1.000
_cell.angle_alpha   90.00
_cell.angle_beta   90.00
_cell.angle_gamma   90.00
#
_symmetry.space_group_name_H-M   'P 1'
#
loop_
_entity.id
_entity.type
_entity.pdbx_description
1 polymer ?
#
loop_
_entity_poly.entity_id
_entity_poly.type
_entity_poly.pdbx_seq_one_letter_code
_entity_poly.pdbx_strand_id
1 'polypeptide(L)'
;MEDSRIPIWMINAERNIGDSSNIQLIVSQVEENKIPGLNADGDAGHPFLMKGVETISGQVNGFYNIAPALSNVAATFNAAAMGGGFTGGMALPLGLNLFAGLTVDGFAGNFWDASTTPGLLNPTVPTDPAAAPGWLLLNAFTQFGFTGQPGFPAGVSDPNGNFGETNLMPITGLTPLSPTEVTWQPDEASSAFEYMANATFATFNTFTSFTGAGGLTGFESEWVKDYPDDSDVNGGFRFRNSTDGGLNWSVNYFYHYSGNPNIDLSWRDANGDELIVQRAPTLFFDTNGTPGPQQNDTFVPDVATSLSRDEARANWDMGNATTILVHDGAGNYSGALDPSGVLPALADGNPFNDAMAMGTGAPSLRFTEKLHRVNSLGTSFDYALEAGDIPLVLRGEFLYDEGEKQPVIDKFLLSIGDLTNALKMEDADYFKYVLGADITVATNLLISGQFIQFRNLDFVDDSDTCRTQTGVTMDCSRYTADFATMSLTN
;
A
#
# COMPACT_ATOMS: atom_id res chain seq x y z
N MET A 1 -13.59 2.88 18.53
CA MET A 1 -14.42 1.68 18.74
C MET A 1 -13.50 0.68 19.42
N GLU A 2 -13.34 0.78 20.73
CA GLU A 2 -12.13 0.25 21.40
C GLU A 2 -12.30 -1.13 22.05
N ASP A 3 -13.54 -1.62 22.20
CA ASP A 3 -13.74 -2.93 22.82
C ASP A 3 -15.05 -3.55 22.36
N SER A 4 -14.98 -4.47 21.40
CA SER A 4 -16.19 -5.12 20.88
C SER A 4 -16.46 -6.47 21.54
N ARG A 5 -15.54 -7.05 22.32
CA ARG A 5 -15.65 -8.47 22.73
C ARG A 5 -15.10 -8.79 24.11
N ILE A 6 -15.76 -9.77 24.73
CA ILE A 6 -15.42 -10.35 26.04
C ILE A 6 -14.94 -11.77 25.75
N PRO A 7 -13.77 -12.21 26.28
CA PRO A 7 -13.31 -13.58 26.11
C PRO A 7 -14.38 -14.56 26.63
N ILE A 8 -14.62 -15.67 25.93
CA ILE A 8 -15.65 -16.64 26.34
C ILE A 8 -15.30 -17.25 27.69
N TRP A 9 -14.00 -17.37 27.98
CA TRP A 9 -13.49 -17.78 29.29
C TRP A 9 -12.26 -16.99 29.73
N MET A 10 -12.16 -16.78 31.04
CA MET A 10 -11.01 -16.24 31.73
C MET A 10 -10.86 -16.98 33.06
N ILE A 11 -9.64 -17.40 33.37
CA ILE A 11 -9.26 -17.92 34.67
C ILE A 11 -8.52 -16.83 35.42
N ASN A 12 -9.03 -16.49 36.60
CA ASN A 12 -8.42 -15.54 37.51
C ASN A 12 -8.09 -16.25 38.83
N ALA A 13 -6.83 -16.24 39.21
CA ALA A 13 -6.35 -16.76 40.49
C ALA A 13 -5.68 -15.65 41.27
N GLU A 14 -6.15 -15.39 42.50
CA GLU A 14 -5.61 -14.35 43.36
C GLU A 14 -5.26 -14.87 44.75
N ARG A 15 -4.25 -14.26 45.37
CA ARG A 15 -3.82 -14.59 46.72
C ARG A 15 -3.30 -13.35 47.45
N ASN A 16 -3.79 -13.15 48.66
CA ASN A 16 -3.25 -12.14 49.57
C ASN A 16 -1.93 -12.62 50.19
N ILE A 17 -0.99 -11.70 50.32
CA ILE A 17 0.33 -11.91 50.92
C ILE A 17 0.48 -10.91 52.06
N GLY A 18 0.38 -11.39 53.30
CA GLY A 18 0.28 -10.51 54.46
C GLY A 18 -1.03 -9.69 54.44
N ASP A 19 -0.97 -8.51 55.04
CA ASP A 19 -2.18 -7.71 55.30
C ASP A 19 -2.47 -6.67 54.21
N SER A 20 -1.46 -6.28 53.41
CA SER A 20 -1.57 -5.16 52.46
C SER A 20 -1.25 -5.53 51.00
N SER A 21 -0.75 -6.73 50.72
CA SER A 21 -0.33 -7.14 49.37
C SER A 21 -1.21 -8.23 48.77
N ASN A 22 -1.31 -8.24 47.44
CA ASN A 22 -2.06 -9.25 46.69
C ASN A 22 -1.36 -9.53 45.35
N ILE A 23 -1.30 -10.81 44.99
CA ILE A 23 -0.88 -11.28 43.67
C ILE A 23 -2.12 -11.82 42.95
N GLN A 24 -2.21 -11.51 41.68
CA GLN A 24 -3.22 -12.01 40.76
C GLN A 24 -2.53 -12.59 39.51
N LEU A 25 -3.04 -13.71 39.04
CA LEU A 25 -2.67 -14.34 37.77
C LEU A 25 -3.92 -14.46 36.92
N ILE A 26 -3.80 -14.07 35.64
CA ILE A 26 -4.87 -14.18 34.67
C ILE A 26 -4.42 -15.02 33.48
N VAL A 27 -5.34 -15.85 33.00
CA VAL A 27 -5.24 -16.52 31.70
C VAL A 27 -6.58 -16.33 31.01
N SER A 28 -6.58 -15.90 29.76
CA SER A 28 -7.82 -15.71 29.00
C SER A 28 -7.68 -16.22 27.57
N GLN A 29 -8.83 -16.51 26.97
CA GLN A 29 -8.91 -16.74 25.53
C GLN A 29 -8.42 -15.51 24.74
N VAL A 30 -7.91 -15.76 23.54
CA VAL A 30 -7.62 -14.76 22.52
C VAL A 30 -8.90 -14.46 21.74
N GLU A 31 -9.20 -13.18 21.53
CA GLU A 31 -10.31 -12.74 20.69
C GLU A 31 -9.95 -11.39 20.06
N GLU A 32 -10.28 -11.23 18.77
CA GLU A 32 -10.09 -10.03 18.00
C GLU A 32 -11.27 -9.05 18.08
N ASN A 33 -10.97 -7.78 17.93
CA ASN A 33 -11.95 -6.75 17.65
C ASN A 33 -12.46 -6.90 16.22
N LYS A 34 -13.78 -6.94 16.07
CA LYS A 34 -14.43 -6.89 14.77
C LYS A 34 -14.52 -5.45 14.30
N ILE A 35 -13.80 -5.16 13.23
CA ILE A 35 -13.78 -3.84 12.60
C ILE A 35 -14.71 -3.85 11.39
N PRO A 36 -15.80 -3.06 11.38
CA PRO A 36 -16.67 -2.95 10.21
C PRO A 36 -15.89 -2.50 8.98
N GLY A 37 -16.09 -3.22 7.88
CA GLY A 37 -15.47 -3.01 6.58
C GLY A 37 -14.14 -3.72 6.38
N LEU A 38 -13.48 -4.23 7.43
CA LEU A 38 -12.17 -4.87 7.32
C LEU A 38 -12.31 -6.33 6.88
N ASN A 39 -12.79 -6.52 5.66
CA ASN A 39 -12.97 -7.80 4.98
C ASN A 39 -13.10 -7.55 3.47
N ALA A 40 -13.08 -8.64 2.68
CA ALA A 40 -13.17 -8.57 1.22
C ALA A 40 -14.43 -7.87 0.67
N ASP A 41 -15.55 -7.90 1.40
CA ASP A 41 -16.83 -7.32 0.96
C ASP A 41 -16.97 -5.82 1.32
N GLY A 42 -16.09 -5.30 2.18
CA GLY A 42 -16.06 -3.90 2.61
C GLY A 42 -17.26 -3.45 3.46
N ASP A 43 -18.14 -4.37 3.88
CA ASP A 43 -19.38 -4.13 4.64
C ASP A 43 -20.27 -2.98 4.10
N ALA A 44 -20.67 -3.09 2.84
CA ALA A 44 -21.58 -2.16 2.16
C ALA A 44 -22.75 -1.68 3.05
N GLY A 45 -22.95 -0.37 3.14
CA GLY A 45 -24.10 0.21 3.83
C GLY A 45 -24.04 0.17 5.35
N HIS A 46 -22.91 -0.26 5.94
CA HIS A 46 -22.69 -0.08 7.38
C HIS A 46 -22.63 1.43 7.71
N PRO A 47 -23.35 1.91 8.74
CA PRO A 47 -23.49 3.35 9.01
C PRO A 47 -22.20 4.02 9.50
N PHE A 48 -21.24 3.23 9.99
CA PHE A 48 -19.96 3.69 10.47
C PHE A 48 -18.86 2.81 9.88
N LEU A 49 -18.20 3.31 8.84
CA LEU A 49 -16.97 2.75 8.28
C LEU A 49 -15.84 3.73 8.53
N MET A 50 -14.69 3.22 8.96
CA MET A 50 -13.50 4.04 9.18
C MET A 50 -12.83 4.33 7.83
N LYS A 51 -12.27 5.54 7.66
CA LYS A 51 -11.65 5.94 6.40
C LYS A 51 -10.44 5.08 6.03
N GLY A 52 -9.67 4.65 7.03
CA GLY A 52 -8.56 3.74 6.77
C GLY A 52 -9.01 2.37 6.28
N VAL A 53 -10.12 1.87 6.81
CA VAL A 53 -10.73 0.62 6.33
C VAL A 53 -11.26 0.80 4.91
N GLU A 54 -11.91 1.92 4.61
CA GLU A 54 -12.33 2.27 3.25
C GLU A 54 -11.14 2.33 2.27
N THR A 55 -9.99 2.85 2.70
CA THR A 55 -8.77 2.86 1.88
C THR A 55 -8.27 1.44 1.58
N ILE A 56 -8.42 0.48 2.50
CA ILE A 56 -7.94 -0.90 2.30
C ILE A 56 -8.95 -1.72 1.47
N SER A 57 -10.19 -1.79 1.92
CA SER A 57 -11.23 -2.72 1.44
C SER A 57 -12.50 -2.03 0.94
N GLY A 58 -12.46 -0.71 0.77
CA GLY A 58 -13.56 0.04 0.16
C GLY A 58 -13.97 -0.56 -1.18
N GLN A 59 -15.27 -0.66 -1.41
CA GLN A 59 -15.87 -1.52 -2.44
C GLN A 59 -15.47 -1.18 -3.88
N VAL A 60 -15.04 0.06 -4.11
CA VAL A 60 -14.69 0.56 -5.45
C VAL A 60 -13.22 0.97 -5.50
N ASN A 61 -12.81 1.87 -4.60
CA ASN A 61 -11.48 2.49 -4.63
C ASN A 61 -10.54 2.03 -3.52
N GLY A 62 -10.95 1.07 -2.68
CA GLY A 62 -10.03 0.46 -1.73
C GLY A 62 -8.94 -0.32 -2.47
N PHE A 63 -7.74 -0.38 -1.90
CA PHE A 63 -6.59 -1.11 -2.47
C PHE A 63 -6.97 -2.52 -2.94
N TYR A 64 -7.83 -3.21 -2.19
CA TYR A 64 -8.32 -4.55 -2.52
C TYR A 64 -9.01 -4.62 -3.89
N ASN A 65 -9.76 -3.59 -4.29
CA ASN A 65 -10.57 -3.57 -5.51
C ASN A 65 -9.91 -2.78 -6.66
N ILE A 66 -9.21 -1.69 -6.35
CA ILE A 66 -8.60 -0.84 -7.37
C ILE A 66 -7.33 -1.44 -7.98
N ALA A 67 -6.56 -2.23 -7.21
CA ALA A 67 -5.33 -2.83 -7.70
C ALA A 67 -5.56 -3.88 -8.80
N PRO A 68 -6.57 -4.78 -8.70
CA PRO A 68 -7.00 -5.63 -9.82
C PRO A 68 -7.46 -4.83 -11.05
N ALA A 69 -8.23 -3.75 -10.87
CA ALA A 69 -8.68 -2.91 -11.98
C ALA A 69 -7.50 -2.25 -12.71
N LEU A 70 -6.53 -1.72 -11.96
CA LEU A 70 -5.26 -1.20 -12.48
C LEU A 70 -4.50 -2.28 -13.28
N SER A 71 -4.44 -3.49 -12.75
CA SER A 71 -3.75 -4.63 -13.37
C SER A 71 -4.43 -5.14 -14.64
N ASN A 72 -5.76 -5.05 -14.74
CA ASN A 72 -6.44 -5.27 -16.02
C ASN A 72 -6.02 -4.20 -17.04
N VAL A 73 -6.00 -2.92 -16.67
CA VAL A 73 -5.51 -1.87 -17.58
C VAL A 73 -4.03 -2.07 -17.93
N ALA A 74 -3.20 -2.58 -17.03
CA ALA A 74 -1.84 -3.01 -17.38
C ALA A 74 -1.82 -4.06 -18.50
N ALA A 75 -2.77 -5.00 -18.51
CA ALA A 75 -2.93 -6.00 -19.57
C ALA A 75 -3.30 -5.36 -20.91
N THR A 76 -4.13 -4.30 -20.93
CA THR A 76 -4.39 -3.48 -22.12
C THR A 76 -3.09 -2.91 -22.71
N PHE A 77 -2.27 -2.24 -21.88
CA PHE A 77 -1.01 -1.65 -22.34
C PHE A 77 -0.01 -2.71 -22.82
N ASN A 78 0.05 -3.86 -22.14
CA ASN A 78 0.96 -4.93 -22.54
C ASN A 78 0.51 -5.61 -23.84
N ALA A 79 -0.79 -5.80 -24.02
CA ALA A 79 -1.34 -6.28 -25.29
C ALA A 79 -1.07 -5.27 -26.42
N ALA A 80 -1.16 -3.96 -26.13
CA ALA A 80 -0.83 -2.89 -27.06
C ALA A 80 0.64 -2.92 -27.49
N ALA A 81 1.56 -3.06 -26.55
CA ALA A 81 2.97 -3.20 -26.88
C ALA A 81 3.21 -4.44 -27.76
N MET A 82 2.73 -5.60 -27.34
CA MET A 82 2.87 -6.86 -28.09
C MET A 82 2.26 -6.80 -29.48
N GLY A 83 1.10 -6.18 -29.63
CA GLY A 83 0.38 -6.01 -30.89
C GLY A 83 0.94 -4.91 -31.80
N GLY A 84 1.97 -4.18 -31.35
CA GLY A 84 2.62 -3.12 -32.12
C GLY A 84 1.88 -1.78 -32.10
N GLY A 85 1.03 -1.53 -31.10
CA GLY A 85 0.29 -0.28 -30.92
C GLY A 85 1.17 0.94 -30.61
N PHE A 86 2.46 0.74 -30.34
CA PHE A 86 3.46 1.78 -30.12
C PHE A 86 4.55 1.83 -31.20
N THR A 87 4.43 1.04 -32.27
CA THR A 87 5.52 0.77 -33.23
C THR A 87 5.04 0.71 -34.68
N GLY A 88 3.86 1.26 -34.97
CA GLY A 88 3.29 1.29 -36.32
C GLY A 88 2.77 -0.07 -36.79
N GLY A 89 2.35 -0.93 -35.85
CA GLY A 89 1.86 -2.30 -36.14
C GLY A 89 2.96 -3.38 -36.20
N MET A 90 4.20 -3.04 -35.83
CA MET A 90 5.28 -4.01 -35.69
C MET A 90 5.25 -4.64 -34.30
N ALA A 91 4.92 -5.93 -34.21
CA ALA A 91 4.83 -6.62 -32.92
C ALA A 91 6.12 -6.47 -32.09
N LEU A 92 5.96 -6.24 -30.78
CA LEU A 92 7.06 -6.26 -29.80
C LEU A 92 6.92 -7.52 -28.92
N PRO A 93 7.64 -8.61 -29.23
CA PRO A 93 7.50 -9.87 -28.48
C PRO A 93 7.81 -9.75 -26.98
N LEU A 94 8.59 -8.74 -26.60
CA LEU A 94 8.97 -8.45 -25.21
C LEU A 94 8.01 -7.49 -24.49
N GLY A 95 6.96 -7.01 -25.17
CA GLY A 95 5.89 -6.20 -24.59
C GLY A 95 6.40 -4.98 -23.81
N LEU A 96 5.83 -4.75 -22.62
CA LEU A 96 6.20 -3.61 -21.78
C LEU A 96 7.58 -3.70 -21.13
N ASN A 97 8.28 -4.84 -21.20
CA ASN A 97 9.62 -4.94 -20.61
C ASN A 97 10.64 -3.95 -21.22
N LEU A 98 10.35 -3.42 -22.41
CA LEU A 98 11.15 -2.40 -23.10
C LEU A 98 10.83 -0.95 -22.69
N PHE A 99 9.90 -0.76 -21.75
CA PHE A 99 9.39 0.56 -21.34
C PHE A 99 9.84 0.93 -19.92
N ALA A 100 11.03 0.48 -19.50
CA ALA A 100 11.57 0.79 -18.18
C ALA A 100 12.09 2.24 -18.03
N GLY A 101 12.11 3.01 -19.12
CA GLY A 101 12.49 4.43 -19.14
C GLY A 101 11.31 5.39 -19.26
N LEU A 102 10.08 4.89 -19.42
CA LEU A 102 8.88 5.70 -19.54
C LEU A 102 8.00 5.49 -18.31
N THR A 103 7.82 6.53 -17.50
CA THR A 103 6.90 6.50 -16.36
C THR A 103 5.48 6.89 -16.76
N VAL A 104 4.52 6.65 -15.87
CA VAL A 104 3.14 7.11 -16.05
C VAL A 104 3.09 8.62 -16.30
N ASP A 105 3.78 9.42 -15.49
CA ASP A 105 3.88 10.87 -15.71
C ASP A 105 4.68 11.22 -16.97
N GLY A 106 5.74 10.48 -17.28
CA GLY A 106 6.44 10.62 -18.55
C GLY A 106 5.53 10.47 -19.76
N PHE A 107 4.56 9.57 -19.69
CA PHE A 107 3.54 9.44 -20.72
C PHE A 107 2.51 10.56 -20.61
N ALA A 108 1.90 10.76 -19.45
CA ALA A 108 0.76 11.65 -19.23
C ALA A 108 1.10 13.14 -19.42
N GLY A 109 2.28 13.56 -18.95
CA GLY A 109 2.74 14.95 -19.00
C GLY A 109 3.35 15.38 -20.34
N ASN A 110 3.53 14.46 -21.29
CA ASN A 110 4.05 14.74 -22.64
C ASN A 110 2.94 14.77 -23.71
N PHE A 111 3.33 15.05 -24.95
CA PHE A 111 2.44 15.09 -26.11
C PHE A 111 2.80 13.99 -27.10
N TRP A 112 1.78 13.38 -27.69
CA TRP A 112 1.91 12.24 -28.60
C TRP A 112 1.13 12.48 -29.88
N ASP A 113 1.71 12.14 -31.01
CA ASP A 113 1.01 12.04 -32.27
C ASP A 113 0.52 10.60 -32.44
N ALA A 114 -0.79 10.43 -32.33
CA ALA A 114 -1.50 9.16 -32.54
C ALA A 114 -2.26 9.12 -33.88
N SER A 115 -2.10 10.14 -34.74
CA SER A 115 -3.00 10.38 -35.88
C SER A 115 -2.31 10.37 -37.24
N THR A 116 -1.06 10.83 -37.34
CA THR A 116 -0.38 10.94 -38.65
C THR A 116 0.18 9.62 -39.13
N THR A 117 0.63 8.79 -38.20
CA THR A 117 1.23 7.48 -38.48
C THR A 117 0.44 6.44 -37.72
N PRO A 118 -0.63 5.89 -38.34
CA PRO A 118 -1.54 5.01 -37.63
C PRO A 118 -0.76 3.84 -36.96
N GLY A 119 -0.95 3.65 -35.65
CA GLY A 119 -0.36 2.55 -34.87
C GLY A 119 0.96 2.88 -34.20
N LEU A 120 1.43 4.11 -34.34
CA LEU A 120 2.64 4.62 -33.73
C LEU A 120 2.25 5.80 -32.84
N LEU A 121 2.66 5.77 -31.58
CA LEU A 121 2.60 6.95 -30.70
C LEU A 121 3.95 7.63 -30.75
N ASN A 122 4.09 8.64 -31.61
CA ASN A 122 5.33 9.38 -31.72
C ASN A 122 5.36 10.52 -30.69
N PRO A 123 6.45 10.69 -29.93
CA PRO A 123 6.66 11.91 -29.16
C PRO A 123 6.57 13.12 -30.07
N THR A 124 5.78 14.12 -29.66
CA THR A 124 5.64 15.38 -30.39
C THR A 124 5.61 16.56 -29.41
N VAL A 125 5.48 17.77 -29.95
CA VAL A 125 5.40 19.01 -29.18
C VAL A 125 3.98 19.59 -29.24
N PRO A 126 3.54 20.37 -28.25
CA PRO A 126 2.18 20.92 -28.19
C PRO A 126 1.76 21.77 -29.40
N THR A 127 2.73 22.27 -30.16
CA THR A 127 2.50 23.12 -31.34
C THR A 127 2.16 22.33 -32.60
N ASP A 128 2.33 21.01 -32.59
CA ASP A 128 1.98 20.15 -33.72
C ASP A 128 0.45 19.96 -33.79
N PRO A 129 -0.22 20.23 -34.93
CA PRO A 129 -1.65 20.02 -35.09
C PRO A 129 -2.13 18.59 -34.81
N ALA A 130 -1.26 17.59 -34.89
CA ALA A 130 -1.56 16.20 -34.61
C ALA A 130 -1.33 15.80 -33.13
N ALA A 131 -0.82 16.72 -32.30
CA ALA A 131 -0.49 16.44 -30.91
C ALA A 131 -1.73 16.24 -30.03
N ALA A 132 -1.77 15.10 -29.35
CA ALA A 132 -2.67 14.82 -28.26
C ALA A 132 -1.91 14.88 -26.92
N PRO A 133 -2.47 15.52 -25.87
CA PRO A 133 -1.90 15.42 -24.53
C PRO A 133 -1.89 13.95 -24.04
N GLY A 134 -0.81 13.54 -23.39
CA GLY A 134 -0.64 12.16 -22.94
C GLY A 134 -1.67 11.73 -21.91
N TRP A 135 -2.03 12.60 -20.96
CA TRP A 135 -3.06 12.31 -19.96
C TRP A 135 -4.44 12.02 -20.59
N LEU A 136 -4.74 12.66 -21.73
CA LEU A 136 -5.96 12.42 -22.50
C LEU A 136 -5.93 11.01 -23.10
N LEU A 137 -4.79 10.63 -23.69
CA LEU A 137 -4.59 9.29 -24.25
C LEU A 137 -4.58 8.22 -23.14
N LEU A 138 -3.93 8.49 -22.02
CA LEU A 138 -3.87 7.59 -20.86
C LEU A 138 -5.28 7.29 -20.36
N ASN A 139 -6.12 8.33 -20.25
CA ASN A 139 -7.52 8.15 -19.87
C ASN A 139 -8.29 7.35 -20.92
N ALA A 140 -8.16 7.67 -22.20
CA ALA A 140 -8.84 6.95 -23.27
C ALA A 140 -8.48 5.46 -23.26
N PHE A 141 -7.20 5.12 -23.13
CA PHE A 141 -6.71 3.73 -23.09
C PHE A 141 -7.13 3.02 -21.81
N THR A 142 -7.06 3.71 -20.66
CA THR A 142 -7.51 3.16 -19.37
C THR A 142 -9.00 2.82 -19.40
N GLN A 143 -9.85 3.69 -19.95
CA GLN A 143 -11.29 3.48 -19.93
C GLN A 143 -11.78 2.52 -21.02
N PHE A 144 -11.20 2.57 -22.23
CA PHE A 144 -11.77 1.94 -23.42
C PHE A 144 -10.80 1.03 -24.20
N GLY A 145 -9.57 0.88 -23.70
CA GLY A 145 -8.52 0.14 -24.38
C GLY A 145 -7.98 0.83 -25.64
N PHE A 146 -7.23 0.07 -26.44
CA PHE A 146 -6.65 0.54 -27.71
C PHE A 146 -7.61 0.33 -28.91
N THR A 147 -8.89 0.02 -28.67
CA THR A 147 -9.89 -0.25 -29.70
C THR A 147 -9.91 0.80 -30.82
N GLY A 148 -9.74 0.37 -32.07
CA GLY A 148 -9.75 1.26 -33.23
C GLY A 148 -8.42 1.96 -33.53
N GLN A 149 -7.39 1.74 -32.70
CA GLN A 149 -6.00 2.02 -33.07
C GLN A 149 -5.45 0.91 -33.98
N PRO A 150 -4.47 1.16 -34.83
CA PRO A 150 -3.87 0.10 -35.64
C PRO A 150 -3.18 -0.96 -34.78
N GLY A 151 -3.34 -2.23 -35.17
CA GLY A 151 -3.10 -3.39 -34.30
C GLY A 151 -4.35 -3.85 -33.52
N PHE A 152 -5.37 -2.98 -33.39
CA PHE A 152 -6.61 -3.21 -32.65
C PHE A 152 -7.85 -2.98 -33.52
N PRO A 153 -8.51 -4.03 -34.03
CA PRO A 153 -9.63 -3.88 -34.96
C PRO A 153 -10.76 -3.01 -34.39
N ALA A 154 -11.27 -2.08 -35.21
CA ALA A 154 -12.43 -1.28 -34.85
C ALA A 154 -13.65 -2.19 -34.56
N GLY A 155 -14.30 -1.97 -33.42
CA GLY A 155 -15.48 -2.74 -32.99
C GLY A 155 -15.21 -3.91 -32.04
N VAL A 156 -13.95 -4.15 -31.66
CA VAL A 156 -13.59 -5.09 -30.58
C VAL A 156 -13.60 -4.32 -29.26
N SER A 157 -14.36 -4.74 -28.25
CA SER A 157 -14.24 -4.16 -26.91
C SER A 157 -13.04 -4.78 -26.22
N ASP A 158 -12.15 -3.94 -25.67
CA ASP A 158 -11.13 -4.42 -24.74
C ASP A 158 -11.82 -4.89 -23.45
N PRO A 159 -11.70 -6.17 -23.06
CA PRO A 159 -12.32 -6.68 -21.85
C PRO A 159 -11.70 -6.12 -20.56
N ASN A 160 -10.54 -5.46 -20.67
CA ASN A 160 -9.78 -4.95 -19.53
C ASN A 160 -10.02 -3.46 -19.26
N GLY A 161 -10.84 -2.78 -20.06
CA GLY A 161 -11.14 -1.36 -19.87
C GLY A 161 -11.80 -1.07 -18.51
N ASN A 162 -11.47 0.06 -17.90
CA ASN A 162 -11.99 0.44 -16.59
C ASN A 162 -13.42 1.03 -16.65
N PHE A 163 -13.86 1.58 -17.79
CA PHE A 163 -15.22 2.11 -18.01
C PHE A 163 -15.80 3.00 -16.88
N GLY A 164 -14.97 3.73 -16.14
CA GLY A 164 -15.37 4.58 -15.02
C GLY A 164 -15.77 3.80 -13.75
N GLU A 165 -15.49 2.50 -13.67
CA GLU A 165 -15.82 1.66 -12.52
C GLU A 165 -14.98 2.04 -11.30
N THR A 166 -13.66 2.18 -11.47
CA THR A 166 -12.75 2.60 -10.39
C THR A 166 -12.01 3.90 -10.72
N ASN A 167 -11.46 4.56 -9.70
CA ASN A 167 -10.77 5.84 -9.82
C ASN A 167 -9.30 5.69 -10.27
N LEU A 168 -9.08 5.03 -11.41
CA LEU A 168 -7.74 4.90 -12.00
C LEU A 168 -7.22 6.22 -12.56
N MET A 169 -8.12 7.04 -13.12
CA MET A 169 -7.84 8.34 -13.72
C MET A 169 -8.73 9.42 -13.08
N PRO A 170 -8.28 10.68 -13.00
CA PRO A 170 -8.99 11.76 -12.33
C PRO A 170 -10.07 12.35 -13.26
N ILE A 171 -11.11 11.56 -13.52
CA ILE A 171 -12.18 11.91 -14.45
C ILE A 171 -13.09 12.95 -13.80
N THR A 172 -13.27 14.08 -14.49
CA THR A 172 -14.11 15.21 -14.04
C THR A 172 -15.55 15.13 -14.54
N GLY A 173 -15.85 14.21 -15.48
CA GLY A 173 -17.20 13.95 -16.00
C GLY A 173 -17.48 12.46 -16.25
N LEU A 174 -18.39 11.88 -15.45
CA LEU A 174 -18.72 10.45 -15.46
C LEU A 174 -20.03 10.10 -16.22
N THR A 175 -20.84 11.09 -16.58
CA THR A 175 -22.16 10.86 -17.21
C THR A 175 -22.50 11.90 -18.28
N PRO A 176 -22.39 11.54 -19.59
CA PRO A 176 -21.78 10.31 -20.11
C PRO A 176 -20.28 10.29 -19.84
N LEU A 177 -19.68 9.11 -19.67
CA LEU A 177 -18.22 8.99 -19.54
C LEU A 177 -17.55 9.53 -20.79
N SER A 178 -16.71 10.57 -20.63
CA SER A 178 -15.98 11.18 -21.72
C SER A 178 -14.47 10.98 -21.53
N PRO A 179 -13.73 10.53 -22.56
CA PRO A 179 -12.28 10.46 -22.48
C PRO A 179 -11.63 11.85 -22.34
N THR A 180 -12.35 12.93 -22.67
CA THR A 180 -11.84 14.31 -22.65
C THR A 180 -12.06 15.05 -21.34
N GLU A 181 -12.88 14.52 -20.43
CA GLU A 181 -13.21 15.16 -19.16
C GLU A 181 -12.32 14.58 -18.06
N VAL A 182 -11.03 14.91 -18.10
CA VAL A 182 -10.01 14.36 -17.19
C VAL A 182 -8.91 15.41 -17.00
N THR A 183 -8.25 15.37 -15.85
CA THR A 183 -7.11 16.24 -15.51
C THR A 183 -5.83 15.41 -15.28
N TRP A 184 -4.72 16.07 -15.00
CA TRP A 184 -3.49 15.41 -14.57
C TRP A 184 -2.72 16.33 -13.64
N GLN A 185 -2.71 15.99 -12.35
CA GLN A 185 -2.10 16.78 -11.27
C GLN A 185 -1.45 15.84 -10.25
N PRO A 186 -0.29 15.23 -10.57
CA PRO A 186 0.38 14.30 -9.66
C PRO A 186 0.88 14.96 -8.36
N ASP A 187 1.00 16.29 -8.31
CA ASP A 187 1.27 17.07 -7.10
C ASP A 187 0.06 17.19 -6.16
N GLU A 188 -1.15 17.02 -6.68
CA GLU A 188 -2.42 16.99 -5.95
C GLU A 188 -3.18 15.69 -6.28
N ALA A 189 -2.45 14.56 -6.24
CA ALA A 189 -2.93 13.28 -6.72
C ALA A 189 -4.29 12.89 -6.13
N SER A 190 -5.20 12.50 -7.03
CA SER A 190 -6.60 12.17 -6.72
C SER A 190 -7.05 10.84 -7.32
N SER A 191 -6.17 10.15 -8.05
CA SER A 191 -6.44 8.90 -8.76
C SER A 191 -5.25 7.94 -8.69
N ALA A 192 -5.47 6.64 -8.95
CA ALA A 192 -4.43 5.63 -8.80
C ALA A 192 -3.18 5.91 -9.65
N PHE A 193 -3.35 6.31 -10.91
CA PHE A 193 -2.21 6.62 -11.78
C PHE A 193 -1.44 7.88 -11.34
N GLU A 194 -2.11 8.88 -10.76
CA GLU A 194 -1.41 10.06 -10.21
C GLU A 194 -0.57 9.68 -8.98
N TYR A 195 -1.07 8.79 -8.12
CA TYR A 195 -0.28 8.25 -7.00
C TYR A 195 0.89 7.36 -7.45
N MET A 196 0.87 6.87 -8.70
CA MET A 196 1.90 6.03 -9.32
C MET A 196 2.64 6.76 -10.47
N ALA A 197 2.74 8.09 -10.39
CA ALA A 197 3.33 8.93 -11.43
C ALA A 197 4.75 8.52 -11.88
N ASN A 198 5.54 7.91 -10.99
CA ASN A 198 6.92 7.47 -11.25
C ASN A 198 7.03 5.99 -11.61
N ALA A 199 5.94 5.23 -11.61
CA ALA A 199 5.94 3.84 -12.00
C ALA A 199 6.25 3.73 -13.49
N THR A 200 7.19 2.85 -13.85
CA THR A 200 7.51 2.59 -15.25
C THR A 200 6.42 1.72 -15.88
N PHE A 201 6.19 1.87 -17.18
CA PHE A 201 5.28 0.94 -17.87
C PHE A 201 5.80 -0.50 -17.82
N ALA A 202 7.11 -0.72 -17.67
CA ALA A 202 7.67 -2.05 -17.44
C ALA A 202 7.16 -2.71 -16.13
N THR A 203 6.89 -1.93 -15.08
CA THR A 203 6.29 -2.45 -13.83
C THR A 203 4.96 -3.13 -14.09
N PHE A 204 4.17 -2.62 -15.03
CA PHE A 204 2.85 -3.15 -15.34
C PHE A 204 2.89 -4.55 -15.99
N ASN A 205 3.97 -4.94 -16.67
CA ASN A 205 4.11 -6.32 -17.17
C ASN A 205 4.03 -7.35 -16.03
N THR A 206 4.65 -7.05 -14.89
CA THR A 206 4.69 -7.89 -13.68
C THR A 206 3.29 -8.32 -13.21
N PHE A 207 2.28 -7.50 -13.51
CA PHE A 207 0.90 -7.69 -13.07
C PHE A 207 -0.01 -8.30 -14.14
N THR A 208 0.53 -8.92 -15.19
CA THR A 208 -0.30 -9.42 -16.32
C THR A 208 -0.15 -10.93 -16.53
N SER A 209 -1.18 -11.56 -17.11
CA SER A 209 -1.23 -13.00 -17.40
C SER A 209 -1.77 -13.25 -18.80
N PHE A 210 -1.25 -14.26 -19.49
CA PHE A 210 -1.92 -14.80 -20.68
C PHE A 210 -3.16 -15.60 -20.28
N THR A 211 -4.27 -15.31 -20.96
CA THR A 211 -5.49 -16.11 -20.90
C THR A 211 -5.36 -17.33 -21.82
N GLY A 212 -6.13 -18.39 -21.55
CA GLY A 212 -6.18 -19.57 -22.43
C GLY A 212 -6.67 -19.28 -23.87
N ALA A 213 -7.27 -18.10 -24.11
CA ALA A 213 -7.70 -17.63 -25.42
C ALA A 213 -6.65 -16.76 -26.15
N GLY A 214 -5.47 -16.53 -25.55
CA GLY A 214 -4.37 -15.77 -26.14
C GLY A 214 -4.42 -14.26 -25.93
N GLY A 215 -5.41 -13.74 -25.19
CA GLY A 215 -5.43 -12.35 -24.70
C GLY A 215 -4.70 -12.20 -23.36
N LEU A 216 -4.55 -10.97 -22.86
CA LEU A 216 -3.97 -10.69 -21.54
C LEU A 216 -5.05 -10.28 -20.52
N THR A 217 -4.80 -10.54 -19.25
CA THR A 217 -5.62 -10.12 -18.10
C THR A 217 -4.73 -9.74 -16.91
N GLY A 218 -5.30 -9.11 -15.89
CA GLY A 218 -4.63 -8.75 -14.66
C GLY A 218 -4.62 -9.84 -13.59
N PHE A 219 -4.26 -9.45 -12.37
CA PHE A 219 -4.36 -10.27 -11.16
C PHE A 219 -5.68 -10.07 -10.42
N GLU A 220 -5.93 -10.96 -9.47
CA GLU A 220 -6.98 -10.83 -8.45
C GLU A 220 -6.37 -10.59 -7.06
N SER A 221 -7.10 -9.88 -6.21
CA SER A 221 -6.76 -9.75 -4.79
C SER A 221 -7.34 -10.94 -4.02
N GLU A 222 -6.66 -11.35 -2.94
CA GLU A 222 -7.13 -12.40 -2.04
C GLU A 222 -7.09 -11.92 -0.58
N TRP A 223 -8.10 -12.33 0.21
CA TRP A 223 -8.18 -12.03 1.64
C TRP A 223 -8.02 -13.30 2.45
N VAL A 224 -7.01 -13.33 3.33
CA VAL A 224 -6.72 -14.48 4.19
C VAL A 224 -6.78 -14.04 5.64
N LYS A 225 -7.41 -14.85 6.49
CA LYS A 225 -7.39 -14.68 7.94
C LYS A 225 -6.42 -15.70 8.53
N ASP A 226 -5.39 -15.20 9.18
CA ASP A 226 -4.34 -15.99 9.82
C ASP A 226 -4.29 -15.58 11.30
N TYR A 227 -5.23 -16.15 12.05
CA TYR A 227 -5.40 -15.90 13.48
C TYR A 227 -4.79 -17.03 14.32
N PRO A 228 -4.50 -16.76 15.60
CA PRO A 228 -4.01 -17.76 16.54
C PRO A 228 -4.96 -18.97 16.66
N ASP A 229 -4.42 -20.12 17.03
CA ASP A 229 -5.22 -21.32 17.26
C ASP A 229 -6.09 -21.16 18.53
N ASP A 230 -7.20 -21.89 18.62
CA ASP A 230 -8.06 -21.89 19.81
C ASP A 230 -7.33 -22.32 21.10
N SER A 231 -6.16 -22.97 20.98
CA SER A 231 -5.30 -23.35 22.10
C SER A 231 -4.38 -22.22 22.58
N ASP A 232 -4.23 -21.15 21.80
CA ASP A 232 -3.46 -19.99 22.21
C ASP A 232 -4.20 -19.20 23.28
N VAL A 233 -3.43 -18.66 24.22
CA VAL A 233 -3.97 -17.94 25.39
C VAL A 233 -3.21 -16.66 25.63
N ASN A 234 -3.90 -15.69 26.24
CA ASN A 234 -3.29 -14.52 26.84
C ASN A 234 -2.99 -14.82 28.31
N GLY A 235 -1.90 -14.26 28.85
CA GLY A 235 -1.44 -14.56 30.20
C GLY A 235 -0.82 -13.35 30.86
N GLY A 236 -1.17 -13.12 32.13
CA GLY A 236 -0.67 -11.96 32.86
C GLY A 236 -0.56 -12.18 34.35
N PHE A 237 0.21 -11.29 34.99
CA PHE A 237 0.28 -11.20 36.43
C PHE A 237 0.09 -9.76 36.87
N ARG A 238 -0.44 -9.61 38.08
CA ARG A 238 -0.52 -8.34 38.78
C ARG A 238 -0.04 -8.51 40.21
N PHE A 239 0.74 -7.55 40.67
CA PHE A 239 1.04 -7.34 42.08
C PHE A 239 0.48 -5.98 42.52
N ARG A 240 -0.17 -5.93 43.67
CA ARG A 240 -0.60 -4.68 44.31
C ARG A 240 -0.22 -4.66 45.77
N ASN A 241 0.05 -3.47 46.29
CA ASN A 241 0.36 -3.22 47.70
C ASN A 241 -0.11 -1.83 48.14
N SER A 242 -0.34 -1.69 49.43
CA SER A 242 -0.61 -0.42 50.11
C SER A 242 0.49 -0.15 51.13
N THR A 243 1.07 1.05 51.09
CA THR A 243 2.03 1.47 52.12
C THR A 243 1.30 1.93 53.38
N ASP A 244 2.00 1.91 54.53
CA ASP A 244 1.46 2.46 55.79
C ASP A 244 1.06 3.95 55.67
N GLY A 245 1.67 4.67 54.72
CA GLY A 245 1.35 6.06 54.43
C GLY A 245 0.05 6.26 53.64
N GLY A 246 -0.61 5.20 53.20
CA GLY A 246 -1.85 5.28 52.42
C GLY A 246 -1.68 5.36 50.91
N LEU A 247 -0.46 5.13 50.38
CA LEU A 247 -0.22 4.99 48.94
C LEU A 247 -0.58 3.58 48.50
N ASN A 248 -1.58 3.47 47.65
CA ASN A 248 -1.91 2.23 46.94
C ASN A 248 -1.17 2.23 45.61
N TRP A 249 -0.60 1.09 45.23
CA TRP A 249 0.05 0.95 43.93
C TRP A 249 -0.06 -0.47 43.39
N SER A 250 0.06 -0.61 42.07
CA SER A 250 0.13 -1.91 41.42
C SER A 250 1.03 -1.92 40.21
N VAL A 251 1.63 -3.07 39.94
CA VAL A 251 2.39 -3.37 38.72
C VAL A 251 1.77 -4.60 38.08
N ASN A 252 1.63 -4.56 36.76
CA ASN A 252 0.96 -5.57 35.95
C ASN A 252 1.84 -5.85 34.74
N TYR A 253 1.95 -7.12 34.38
CA TYR A 253 2.52 -7.52 33.09
C TYR A 253 1.54 -8.44 32.41
N PHE A 254 1.32 -8.22 31.11
CA PHE A 254 0.39 -9.01 30.31
C PHE A 254 1.04 -9.32 28.97
N TYR A 255 1.16 -10.61 28.68
CA TYR A 255 1.56 -11.10 27.36
C TYR A 255 0.30 -11.58 26.64
N HIS A 256 -0.09 -10.85 25.61
CA HIS A 256 -1.38 -11.05 24.95
C HIS A 256 -1.30 -10.80 23.46
N TYR A 257 -2.30 -11.25 22.71
CA TYR A 257 -2.49 -10.75 21.36
C TYR A 257 -3.13 -9.37 21.39
N SER A 258 -2.68 -8.48 20.51
CA SER A 258 -3.38 -7.22 20.29
C SER A 258 -4.83 -7.51 19.89
N GLY A 259 -5.75 -6.74 20.45
CA GLY A 259 -7.17 -6.88 20.10
C GLY A 259 -7.45 -6.40 18.68
N ASN A 260 -6.64 -5.50 18.12
CA ASN A 260 -6.87 -4.96 16.79
C ASN A 260 -6.11 -5.77 15.73
N PRO A 261 -6.78 -6.33 14.72
CA PRO A 261 -6.10 -7.03 13.64
C PRO A 261 -5.28 -6.08 12.79
N ASN A 262 -4.13 -6.55 12.31
CA ASN A 262 -3.31 -5.87 11.32
C ASN A 262 -3.49 -6.53 9.94
N ILE A 263 -3.29 -5.76 8.87
CA ILE A 263 -3.32 -6.26 7.49
C ILE A 263 -1.91 -6.25 6.93
N ASP A 264 -1.44 -7.42 6.51
CA ASP A 264 -0.15 -7.59 5.82
C ASP A 264 -0.35 -7.82 4.34
N LEU A 265 0.34 -7.04 3.50
CA LEU A 265 0.26 -7.11 2.04
C LEU A 265 1.43 -7.91 1.50
N SER A 266 1.16 -8.91 0.68
CA SER A 266 2.20 -9.71 0.02
C SER A 266 1.77 -10.16 -1.37
N TRP A 267 2.73 -10.32 -2.28
CA TRP A 267 2.50 -10.99 -3.54
C TRP A 267 2.60 -12.49 -3.36
N ARG A 268 1.69 -13.23 -4.00
CA ARG A 268 1.64 -14.69 -3.92
C ARG A 268 1.62 -15.32 -5.29
N ASP A 269 2.29 -16.46 -5.41
CA ASP A 269 2.23 -17.26 -6.62
C ASP A 269 0.93 -18.06 -6.70
N ALA A 270 0.76 -18.84 -7.78
CA ALA A 270 -0.42 -19.70 -7.95
C ALA A 270 -0.52 -20.84 -6.91
N ASN A 271 0.56 -21.14 -6.18
CA ASN A 271 0.57 -22.12 -5.09
C ASN A 271 0.28 -21.49 -3.72
N GLY A 272 0.26 -20.15 -3.64
CA GLY A 272 0.08 -19.38 -2.41
C GLY A 272 1.39 -19.09 -1.66
N ASP A 273 2.55 -19.36 -2.27
CA ASP A 273 3.86 -19.06 -1.72
C ASP A 273 4.18 -17.57 -1.85
N GLU A 274 4.93 -17.01 -0.90
CA GLU A 274 5.31 -15.59 -0.92
C GLU A 274 6.34 -15.30 -2.01
N LEU A 275 6.09 -14.23 -2.77
CA LEU A 275 6.99 -13.75 -3.80
C LEU A 275 7.82 -12.56 -3.32
N ILE A 276 9.01 -12.42 -3.90
CA ILE A 276 9.98 -11.39 -3.60
C ILE A 276 9.72 -10.19 -4.50
N VAL A 277 9.63 -9.00 -3.91
CA VAL A 277 9.62 -7.72 -4.65
C VAL A 277 11.05 -7.29 -4.94
N GLN A 278 11.33 -7.04 -6.21
CA GLN A 278 12.59 -6.51 -6.70
C GLN A 278 12.41 -5.10 -7.26
N ARG A 279 13.19 -4.15 -6.73
CA ARG A 279 13.30 -2.78 -7.24
C ARG A 279 14.47 -2.71 -8.23
N ALA A 280 14.19 -3.01 -9.48
CA ALA A 280 15.19 -3.09 -10.54
C ALA A 280 15.51 -1.67 -11.09
N PRO A 281 16.76 -1.19 -11.04
CA PRO A 281 17.13 0.03 -11.75
C PRO A 281 17.00 -0.18 -13.26
N THR A 282 16.92 0.91 -14.00
CA THR A 282 16.85 0.85 -15.46
C THR A 282 18.24 0.78 -16.10
N LEU A 283 18.42 -0.14 -17.06
CA LEU A 283 19.54 -0.18 -17.99
C LEU A 283 19.13 0.50 -19.30
N PHE A 284 20.10 1.09 -20.01
CA PHE A 284 19.89 1.61 -21.36
C PHE A 284 20.78 0.88 -22.37
N PHE A 285 20.22 0.63 -23.55
CA PHE A 285 20.94 0.14 -24.70
C PHE A 285 20.96 1.23 -25.76
N ASP A 286 22.17 1.70 -26.06
CA ASP A 286 22.40 2.66 -27.13
C ASP A 286 22.09 2.02 -28.48
N THR A 287 20.97 2.41 -29.06
CA THR A 287 20.51 1.97 -30.39
C THR A 287 20.96 2.93 -31.48
N ASN A 288 21.57 4.07 -31.12
CA ASN A 288 21.78 5.22 -32.00
C ASN A 288 23.26 5.63 -32.14
N GLY A 289 24.17 4.98 -31.42
CA GLY A 289 25.62 5.19 -31.44
C GLY A 289 26.09 6.47 -30.73
N THR A 290 25.24 7.09 -29.89
CA THR A 290 25.60 8.32 -29.17
C THR A 290 25.88 8.02 -27.69
N PRO A 291 27.03 8.44 -27.11
CA PRO A 291 27.33 8.17 -25.71
C PRO A 291 26.32 8.79 -24.73
N GLY A 292 25.78 7.95 -23.84
CA GLY A 292 24.85 8.33 -22.78
C GLY A 292 23.38 8.09 -23.15
N PRO A 293 22.47 8.02 -22.16
CA PRO A 293 21.07 7.70 -22.40
C PRO A 293 20.38 8.79 -23.23
N GLN A 294 19.76 8.37 -24.32
CA GLN A 294 18.93 9.22 -25.18
C GLN A 294 17.46 8.82 -25.11
N GLN A 295 16.57 9.74 -25.51
CA GLN A 295 15.12 9.50 -25.55
C GLN A 295 14.73 8.34 -26.49
N ASN A 296 15.57 8.03 -27.48
CA ASN A 296 15.33 6.98 -28.47
C ASN A 296 16.05 5.66 -28.15
N ASP A 297 16.73 5.59 -27.00
CA ASP A 297 17.39 4.37 -26.55
C ASP A 297 16.37 3.39 -25.97
N THR A 298 16.73 2.11 -25.95
CA THR A 298 15.88 1.08 -25.36
C THR A 298 16.21 0.95 -23.87
N PHE A 299 15.20 1.10 -23.03
CA PHE A 299 15.35 1.04 -21.58
C PHE A 299 14.67 -0.19 -21.02
N VAL A 300 15.41 -0.99 -20.24
CA VAL A 300 14.92 -2.26 -19.69
C VAL A 300 15.25 -2.37 -18.21
N PRO A 301 14.55 -3.21 -17.43
CA PRO A 301 14.89 -3.41 -16.04
C PRO A 301 16.20 -4.23 -15.89
N ASP A 302 17.05 -3.83 -14.94
CA ASP A 302 18.19 -4.63 -14.48
C ASP A 302 17.71 -5.74 -13.53
N VAL A 303 17.46 -6.91 -14.09
CA VAL A 303 17.06 -8.10 -13.32
C VAL A 303 18.15 -8.61 -12.37
N ALA A 304 19.41 -8.16 -12.50
CA ALA A 304 20.50 -8.60 -11.62
C ALA A 304 20.57 -7.80 -10.31
N THR A 305 19.86 -6.67 -10.21
CA THR A 305 19.97 -5.74 -9.09
C THR A 305 18.61 -5.55 -8.41
N SER A 306 18.59 -5.57 -7.08
CA SER A 306 17.44 -5.18 -6.27
C SER A 306 17.86 -4.07 -5.32
N LEU A 307 17.35 -2.86 -5.53
CA LEU A 307 17.65 -1.70 -4.71
C LEU A 307 16.89 -1.76 -3.37
N SER A 308 17.51 -1.30 -2.30
CA SER A 308 16.79 -0.85 -1.11
C SER A 308 15.93 0.38 -1.43
N ARG A 309 15.03 0.76 -0.52
CA ARG A 309 14.21 1.97 -0.65
C ARG A 309 15.06 3.22 -0.84
N ASP A 310 16.11 3.39 -0.05
CA ASP A 310 16.99 4.56 -0.11
C ASP A 310 17.85 4.58 -1.37
N GLU A 311 18.31 3.41 -1.83
CA GLU A 311 19.02 3.30 -3.11
C GLU A 311 18.10 3.59 -4.30
N ALA A 312 16.84 3.11 -4.28
CA ALA A 312 15.85 3.45 -5.31
C ALA A 312 15.56 4.96 -5.33
N ARG A 313 15.50 5.59 -4.16
CA ARG A 313 15.35 7.05 -4.08
C ARG A 313 16.58 7.79 -4.62
N ALA A 314 17.78 7.40 -4.23
CA ALA A 314 19.01 7.99 -4.76
C ALA A 314 19.13 7.78 -6.28
N ASN A 315 18.75 6.61 -6.78
CA ASN A 315 18.70 6.30 -8.22
C ASN A 315 17.73 7.23 -8.95
N TRP A 316 16.55 7.47 -8.37
CA TRP A 316 15.57 8.42 -8.90
C TRP A 316 16.07 9.86 -8.92
N ASP A 317 16.72 10.31 -7.85
CA ASP A 317 17.31 11.66 -7.77
C ASP A 317 18.44 11.87 -8.79
N MET A 318 19.08 10.79 -9.27
CA MET A 318 20.03 10.79 -10.38
C MET A 318 19.36 10.81 -11.77
N GLY A 319 18.03 10.78 -11.84
CA GLY A 319 17.26 10.79 -13.08
C GLY A 319 16.99 9.41 -13.68
N ASN A 320 17.20 8.33 -12.92
CA ASN A 320 16.97 6.97 -13.39
C ASN A 320 15.70 6.39 -12.79
N ALA A 321 14.84 5.83 -13.63
CA ALA A 321 13.65 5.13 -13.17
C ALA A 321 13.98 3.81 -12.47
N THR A 322 13.00 3.33 -11.70
CA THR A 322 13.03 2.03 -11.02
C THR A 322 11.79 1.25 -11.42
N THR A 323 11.98 0.01 -11.87
CA THR A 323 10.91 -0.90 -12.26
C THR A 323 10.67 -1.90 -11.14
N ILE A 324 9.40 -2.18 -10.84
CA ILE A 324 9.00 -3.17 -9.84
C ILE A 324 8.75 -4.51 -10.52
N LEU A 325 9.57 -5.48 -10.15
CA LEU A 325 9.47 -6.87 -10.56
C LEU A 325 9.09 -7.74 -9.37
N VAL A 326 8.46 -8.87 -9.63
CA VAL A 326 8.09 -9.86 -8.61
C VAL A 326 8.57 -11.22 -9.08
N HIS A 327 9.20 -12.00 -8.20
CA HIS A 327 9.73 -13.33 -8.56
C HIS A 327 9.77 -14.28 -7.35
N ASP A 328 9.88 -15.58 -7.62
CA ASP A 328 10.07 -16.58 -6.57
C ASP A 328 11.55 -16.70 -6.13
N GLY A 329 11.83 -17.52 -5.12
CA GLY A 329 13.21 -17.75 -4.64
C GLY A 329 14.15 -18.41 -5.67
N ALA A 330 13.63 -18.95 -6.77
CA ALA A 330 14.41 -19.53 -7.87
C ALA A 330 14.67 -18.54 -9.02
N GLY A 331 14.10 -17.33 -8.96
CA GLY A 331 14.23 -16.31 -10.00
C GLY A 331 13.24 -16.47 -11.15
N ASN A 332 12.15 -17.21 -10.96
CA ASN A 332 11.05 -17.23 -11.93
C ASN A 332 10.20 -15.97 -11.74
N TYR A 333 10.20 -15.10 -12.75
CA TYR A 333 9.52 -13.81 -12.71
C TYR A 333 8.03 -13.92 -13.01
N SER A 334 7.24 -13.19 -12.22
CA SER A 334 5.83 -12.96 -12.45
C SER A 334 5.57 -11.97 -13.59
N GLY A 335 4.37 -12.06 -14.15
CA GLY A 335 3.96 -11.31 -15.32
C GLY A 335 3.80 -12.19 -16.55
N ALA A 336 3.25 -11.62 -17.63
CA ALA A 336 2.99 -12.36 -18.86
C ALA A 336 4.32 -12.71 -19.55
N LEU A 337 5.25 -11.75 -19.54
CA LEU A 337 6.56 -11.88 -20.17
C LEU A 337 7.66 -11.85 -19.12
N ASP A 338 8.68 -12.71 -19.27
CA ASP A 338 9.82 -12.76 -18.36
C ASP A 338 10.80 -11.61 -18.68
N PRO A 339 11.04 -10.67 -17.74
CA PRO A 339 11.97 -9.56 -17.93
C PRO A 339 13.43 -10.01 -18.10
N SER A 340 13.81 -11.19 -17.59
CA SER A 340 15.17 -11.73 -17.76
C SER A 340 15.45 -12.17 -19.20
N GLY A 341 14.39 -12.45 -19.96
CA GLY A 341 14.47 -12.78 -21.38
C GLY A 341 14.93 -11.62 -22.25
N VAL A 342 14.88 -10.38 -21.77
CA VAL A 342 15.17 -9.17 -22.55
C VAL A 342 16.67 -8.99 -22.80
N LEU A 343 17.51 -9.17 -21.78
CA LEU A 343 18.95 -8.91 -21.88
C LEU A 343 19.66 -9.82 -22.89
N PRO A 344 19.38 -11.15 -22.96
CA PRO A 344 19.92 -12.00 -24.01
C PRO A 344 19.41 -11.65 -25.40
N ALA A 345 18.21 -11.09 -25.49
CA ALA A 345 17.52 -10.85 -26.75
C ALA A 345 18.05 -9.59 -27.45
N LEU A 346 18.26 -8.51 -26.70
CA LEU A 346 18.92 -7.28 -27.21
C LEU A 346 20.42 -7.44 -27.54
N ALA A 347 21.00 -8.64 -27.45
CA ALA A 347 22.38 -8.91 -27.86
C ALA A 347 22.63 -8.71 -29.37
N ASP A 348 21.58 -8.79 -30.20
CA ASP A 348 21.64 -8.45 -31.64
C ASP A 348 21.37 -6.95 -31.92
N GLY A 349 21.03 -6.18 -30.87
CA GLY A 349 20.71 -4.75 -30.92
C GLY A 349 19.31 -4.43 -31.46
N ASN A 350 18.42 -5.41 -31.65
CA ASN A 350 17.11 -5.21 -32.26
C ASN A 350 15.94 -5.81 -31.44
N PRO A 351 15.15 -4.98 -30.72
CA PRO A 351 14.02 -5.44 -29.91
C PRO A 351 12.89 -6.14 -30.68
N PHE A 352 12.89 -6.06 -32.02
CA PHE A 352 11.84 -6.64 -32.88
C PHE A 352 12.12 -8.09 -33.30
N ASN A 353 13.36 -8.58 -33.14
CA ASN A 353 13.74 -9.93 -33.58
C ASN A 353 13.64 -10.99 -32.47
N ASP A 354 13.22 -10.56 -31.29
CA ASP A 354 13.41 -11.32 -30.07
C ASP A 354 12.36 -12.41 -29.85
N ALA A 355 12.83 -13.53 -29.29
CA ALA A 355 11.94 -14.61 -28.90
C ALA A 355 11.14 -14.20 -27.66
N MET A 356 9.83 -14.40 -27.71
CA MET A 356 8.93 -14.18 -26.59
C MET A 356 9.33 -15.09 -25.40
N ALA A 357 9.68 -14.50 -24.27
CA ALA A 357 9.99 -15.22 -23.03
C ALA A 357 8.77 -15.14 -22.09
N MET A 358 8.26 -16.30 -21.65
CA MET A 358 7.05 -16.36 -20.81
C MET A 358 7.41 -16.24 -19.33
N GLY A 359 6.73 -15.34 -18.63
CA GLY A 359 6.74 -15.30 -17.17
C GLY A 359 5.78 -16.34 -16.58
N THR A 360 5.67 -16.34 -15.25
CA THR A 360 4.80 -17.27 -14.52
C THR A 360 3.32 -16.85 -14.52
N GLY A 361 3.00 -15.70 -15.13
CA GLY A 361 1.69 -15.04 -15.00
C GLY A 361 1.66 -14.07 -13.82
N ALA A 362 0.61 -13.25 -13.78
CA ALA A 362 0.32 -12.29 -12.74
C ALA A 362 0.23 -12.97 -11.36
N PRO A 363 0.87 -12.41 -10.32
CA PRO A 363 0.76 -12.90 -8.95
C PRO A 363 -0.57 -12.44 -8.32
N SER A 364 -1.02 -13.04 -7.22
CA SER A 364 -2.15 -12.50 -6.43
C SER A 364 -1.67 -11.49 -5.38
N LEU A 365 -2.45 -10.42 -5.17
CA LEU A 365 -2.22 -9.48 -4.07
C LEU A 365 -2.95 -9.96 -2.82
N ARG A 366 -2.23 -10.51 -1.84
CA ARG A 366 -2.81 -11.04 -0.60
C ARG A 366 -2.86 -10.00 0.49
N PHE A 367 -4.06 -9.82 1.05
CA PHE A 367 -4.34 -9.10 2.28
C PHE A 367 -4.48 -10.13 3.39
N THR A 368 -3.48 -10.23 4.27
CA THR A 368 -3.52 -11.17 5.38
C THR A 368 -3.87 -10.47 6.68
N GLU A 369 -5.05 -10.75 7.20
CA GLU A 369 -5.53 -10.26 8.48
C GLU A 369 -5.00 -11.14 9.61
N LYS A 370 -4.21 -10.56 10.53
CA LYS A 370 -3.52 -11.29 11.61
C LYS A 370 -3.68 -10.58 12.96
N LEU A 371 -3.40 -11.34 14.02
CA LEU A 371 -3.13 -10.80 15.35
C LEU A 371 -1.66 -11.00 15.70
N HIS A 372 -1.06 -10.03 16.38
CA HIS A 372 0.31 -10.07 16.85
C HIS A 372 0.40 -10.07 18.37
N ARG A 373 1.51 -10.58 18.90
CA ARG A 373 1.78 -10.63 20.34
C ARG A 373 2.36 -9.32 20.85
N VAL A 374 1.83 -8.84 21.96
CA VAL A 374 2.18 -7.60 22.64
C VAL A 374 2.63 -7.90 24.07
N ASN A 375 3.64 -7.18 24.52
CA ASN A 375 4.07 -7.16 25.91
C ASN A 375 3.60 -5.86 26.57
N SER A 376 2.65 -5.95 27.49
CA SER A 376 2.11 -4.81 28.19
C SER A 376 2.61 -4.74 29.62
N LEU A 377 3.29 -3.67 29.99
CA LEU A 377 3.71 -3.34 31.35
C LEU A 377 2.88 -2.17 31.87
N GLY A 378 1.98 -2.47 32.81
CA GLY A 378 1.11 -1.49 33.44
C GLY A 378 1.53 -1.16 34.87
N THR A 379 1.46 0.10 35.27
CA THR A 379 1.56 0.50 36.67
C THR A 379 0.46 1.49 37.02
N SER A 380 -0.04 1.43 38.25
CA SER A 380 -0.97 2.42 38.76
C SER A 380 -0.70 2.77 40.20
N PHE A 381 -1.11 3.96 40.61
CA PHE A 381 -1.12 4.37 41.99
C PHE A 381 -2.30 5.30 42.30
N ASP A 382 -2.72 5.29 43.57
CA ASP A 382 -3.59 6.31 44.12
C ASP A 382 -3.15 6.69 45.53
N TYR A 383 -3.27 7.99 45.83
CA TYR A 383 -2.87 8.55 47.11
C TYR A 383 -3.85 9.62 47.55
N ALA A 384 -4.39 9.44 48.76
CA ALA A 384 -5.21 10.44 49.42
C ALA A 384 -4.32 11.39 50.23
N LEU A 385 -4.50 12.69 50.00
CA LEU A 385 -3.85 13.75 50.77
C LEU A 385 -4.82 14.88 51.09
N GLU A 386 -4.48 15.67 52.11
CA GLU A 386 -5.22 16.87 52.45
C GLU A 386 -4.51 18.10 51.86
N ALA A 387 -5.19 18.81 50.96
CA ALA A 387 -4.71 20.07 50.39
C ALA A 387 -5.39 21.24 51.14
N GLY A 388 -4.98 21.47 52.39
CA GLY A 388 -5.72 22.34 53.31
C GLY A 388 -6.99 21.65 53.79
N ASP A 389 -8.14 22.34 53.77
CA ASP A 389 -9.44 21.78 54.17
C ASP A 389 -10.12 20.92 53.09
N ILE A 390 -9.40 20.63 52.00
CA ILE A 390 -9.93 19.96 50.82
C ILE A 390 -9.31 18.56 50.72
N PRO A 391 -10.12 17.50 50.93
CA PRO A 391 -9.70 16.13 50.64
C PRO A 391 -9.44 15.97 49.13
N LEU A 392 -8.23 15.52 48.78
CA LEU A 392 -7.76 15.32 47.43
C LEU A 392 -7.26 13.88 47.25
N VAL A 393 -7.68 13.21 46.19
CA VAL A 393 -7.10 11.93 45.76
C VAL A 393 -6.41 12.13 44.43
N LEU A 394 -5.13 11.79 44.36
CA LEU A 394 -4.38 11.74 43.11
C LEU A 394 -4.34 10.30 42.61
N ARG A 395 -4.52 10.11 41.30
CA ARG A 395 -4.42 8.81 40.63
C ARG A 395 -3.50 8.92 39.43
N GLY A 396 -2.67 7.91 39.24
CA GLY A 396 -1.85 7.77 38.05
C GLY A 396 -1.95 6.36 37.51
N GLU A 397 -2.13 6.22 36.21
CA GLU A 397 -2.07 4.95 35.49
C GLU A 397 -1.14 5.10 34.31
N PHE A 398 -0.28 4.12 34.08
CA PHE A 398 0.69 4.11 33.00
C PHE A 398 0.72 2.73 32.39
N LEU A 399 0.87 2.66 31.08
CA LEU A 399 0.93 1.44 30.30
C LEU A 399 1.98 1.62 29.21
N TYR A 400 2.94 0.69 29.16
CA TYR A 400 3.87 0.55 28.06
C TYR A 400 3.56 -0.72 27.31
N ASP A 401 3.23 -0.60 26.03
CA ASP A 401 2.96 -1.71 25.12
C ASP A 401 4.13 -1.83 24.14
N GLU A 402 4.83 -2.96 24.17
CA GLU A 402 5.92 -3.29 23.24
C GLU A 402 5.45 -4.33 22.22
N GLY A 403 5.75 -4.07 20.95
CA GLY A 403 5.40 -4.95 19.83
C GLY A 403 3.96 -4.80 19.33
N GLU A 404 3.34 -3.63 19.54
CA GLU A 404 2.13 -3.27 18.81
C GLU A 404 2.44 -3.01 17.33
N LYS A 405 1.39 -2.81 16.51
CA LYS A 405 1.54 -2.54 15.07
C LYS A 405 0.94 -1.20 14.68
N GLN A 406 1.62 -0.49 13.78
CA GLN A 406 1.16 0.77 13.19
C GLN A 406 1.24 0.71 11.65
N PRO A 407 0.28 1.30 10.91
CA PRO A 407 0.38 1.38 9.47
C PRO A 407 1.31 2.53 9.09
N VAL A 408 2.31 2.25 8.26
CA VAL A 408 3.21 3.24 7.70
C VAL A 408 2.98 3.31 6.20
N ILE A 409 2.78 4.53 5.70
CA ILE A 409 2.66 4.81 4.27
C ILE A 409 3.97 5.41 3.79
N ASP A 410 4.55 4.87 2.72
CA ASP A 410 5.68 5.45 1.98
C ASP A 410 5.20 5.89 0.59
N LYS A 411 4.98 7.20 0.43
CA LYS A 411 4.49 7.79 -0.83
C LYS A 411 5.52 7.70 -1.96
N PHE A 412 6.82 7.63 -1.65
CA PHE A 412 7.85 7.39 -2.69
C PHE A 412 7.71 5.99 -3.28
N LEU A 413 7.63 4.96 -2.43
CA LEU A 413 7.44 3.58 -2.89
C LEU A 413 6.11 3.40 -3.64
N LEU A 414 5.04 4.07 -3.18
CA LEU A 414 3.77 4.11 -3.92
C LEU A 414 3.96 4.74 -5.32
N SER A 415 4.71 5.84 -5.41
CA SER A 415 4.94 6.56 -6.67
C SER A 415 5.60 5.71 -7.75
N ILE A 416 6.47 4.77 -7.38
CA ILE A 416 7.15 3.86 -8.32
C ILE A 416 6.39 2.54 -8.54
N GLY A 417 5.27 2.35 -7.83
CA GLY A 417 4.38 1.20 -7.96
C GLY A 417 4.72 0.00 -7.08
N ASP A 418 5.48 0.20 -6.00
CA ASP A 418 5.81 -0.84 -5.03
C ASP A 418 4.70 -0.98 -3.97
N LEU A 419 3.59 -1.61 -4.36
CA LEU A 419 2.34 -1.60 -3.59
C LEU A 419 2.49 -2.23 -2.18
N THR A 420 3.14 -3.39 -2.07
CA THR A 420 3.23 -4.15 -0.81
C THR A 420 4.21 -3.54 0.18
N ASN A 421 5.20 -2.76 -0.28
CA ASN A 421 6.11 -2.04 0.62
C ASN A 421 5.66 -0.59 0.88
N ALA A 422 4.75 -0.04 0.06
CA ALA A 422 4.22 1.30 0.24
C ALA A 422 3.24 1.43 1.41
N LEU A 423 2.48 0.38 1.74
CA LEU A 423 1.65 0.31 2.94
C LEU A 423 2.08 -0.89 3.77
N LYS A 424 2.73 -0.65 4.91
CA LYS A 424 3.28 -1.72 5.75
C LYS A 424 2.89 -1.56 7.21
N MET A 425 2.62 -2.68 7.87
CA MET A 425 2.41 -2.74 9.31
C MET A 425 3.77 -2.87 10.01
N GLU A 426 4.29 -1.75 10.49
CA GLU A 426 5.55 -1.71 11.24
C GLU A 426 5.32 -1.91 12.73
N ASP A 427 6.35 -2.38 13.43
CA ASP A 427 6.33 -2.46 14.89
C ASP A 427 6.23 -1.06 15.50
N ALA A 428 5.54 -0.98 16.63
CA ALA A 428 5.33 0.24 17.36
C ALA A 428 5.25 -0.02 18.87
N ASP A 429 5.92 0.84 19.62
CA ASP A 429 5.82 0.90 21.06
C ASP A 429 4.93 2.08 21.47
N TYR A 430 3.99 1.82 22.39
CA TYR A 430 3.09 2.85 22.90
C TYR A 430 3.32 3.07 24.38
N PHE A 431 3.48 4.33 24.77
CA PHE A 431 3.38 4.77 26.16
C PHE A 431 2.08 5.53 26.38
N LYS A 432 1.19 4.96 27.19
CA LYS A 432 -0.12 5.51 27.52
C LYS A 432 -0.14 5.87 29.00
N TYR A 433 -0.71 7.04 29.34
CA TYR A 433 -0.83 7.43 30.73
C TYR A 433 -2.10 8.25 31.00
N VAL A 434 -2.60 8.08 32.22
CA VAL A 434 -3.75 8.79 32.78
C VAL A 434 -3.34 9.41 34.10
N LEU A 435 -3.62 10.70 34.26
CA LEU A 435 -3.44 11.41 35.52
C LEU A 435 -4.78 11.97 35.97
N GLY A 436 -5.24 11.52 37.12
CA GLY A 436 -6.52 11.90 37.72
C GLY A 436 -6.36 12.65 39.03
N ALA A 437 -7.28 13.58 39.29
CA ALA A 437 -7.42 14.26 40.57
C ALA A 437 -8.89 14.34 40.96
N ASP A 438 -9.24 13.81 42.13
CA ASP A 438 -10.57 13.86 42.70
C ASP A 438 -10.61 14.78 43.92
N ILE A 439 -11.51 15.76 43.89
CA ILE A 439 -11.63 16.79 44.91
C ILE A 439 -12.99 16.69 45.57
N THR A 440 -13.05 16.62 46.90
CA THR A 440 -14.31 16.75 47.64
C THR A 440 -14.63 18.23 47.86
N VAL A 441 -15.69 18.73 47.23
CA VAL A 441 -16.03 20.17 47.24
C VAL A 441 -17.20 20.48 48.18
N ALA A 442 -18.06 19.50 48.47
CA ALA A 442 -19.10 19.60 49.49
C ALA A 442 -19.46 18.20 50.00
N THR A 443 -20.28 18.13 51.06
CA THR A 443 -20.85 16.87 51.54
C THR A 443 -21.55 16.15 50.39
N ASN A 444 -21.03 14.98 50.01
CA ASN A 444 -21.49 14.17 48.87
C ASN A 444 -21.27 14.77 47.47
N LEU A 445 -20.35 15.73 47.31
CA LEU A 445 -19.98 16.28 45.99
C LEU A 445 -18.48 16.11 45.72
N LEU A 446 -18.18 15.28 44.73
CA LEU A 446 -16.84 15.05 44.19
C LEU A 446 -16.74 15.66 42.79
N ILE A 447 -15.62 16.35 42.51
CA ILE A 447 -15.24 16.77 41.17
C ILE A 447 -13.99 15.99 40.80
N SER A 448 -14.05 15.26 39.67
CA SER A 448 -12.91 14.51 39.13
C SER A 448 -12.46 15.15 37.82
N GLY A 449 -11.16 15.36 37.69
CA GLY A 449 -10.52 15.74 36.44
C GLY A 449 -9.52 14.66 36.05
N GLN A 450 -9.54 14.24 34.78
CA GLN A 450 -8.58 13.28 34.24
C GLN A 450 -7.93 13.82 32.97
N PHE A 451 -6.63 13.56 32.85
CA PHE A 451 -5.83 13.86 31.67
C PHE A 451 -5.28 12.56 31.11
N ILE A 452 -5.57 12.28 29.84
CA ILE A 452 -5.21 11.03 29.16
C ILE A 452 -4.34 11.38 27.96
N GLN A 453 -3.22 10.68 27.80
CA GLN A 453 -2.38 10.78 26.60
C GLN A 453 -1.85 9.42 26.17
N PHE A 454 -1.81 9.23 24.86
CA PHE A 454 -1.13 8.12 24.20
C PHE A 454 0.04 8.69 23.40
N ARG A 455 1.20 8.05 23.53
CA ARG A 455 2.43 8.43 22.83
C ARG A 455 2.92 7.21 22.06
N ASN A 456 2.93 7.33 20.74
CA ASN A 456 3.63 6.39 19.88
C ASN A 456 5.12 6.74 19.92
N LEU A 457 5.96 5.83 20.41
CA LEU A 457 7.39 6.05 20.56
C LEU A 457 8.15 5.83 19.24
N ASP A 458 7.55 5.08 18.31
CA ASP A 458 8.06 4.79 16.97
C ASP A 458 7.27 5.54 15.90
N PHE A 459 6.77 6.73 16.24
CA PHE A 459 6.03 7.58 15.28
C PHE A 459 6.94 8.02 14.14
N VAL A 460 6.50 7.78 12.91
CA VAL A 460 7.20 8.16 11.68
C VAL A 460 6.53 9.40 11.09
N ASP A 461 7.32 10.44 10.79
CA ASP A 461 6.90 11.70 10.16
C ASP A 461 8.05 12.28 9.35
N ASP A 462 8.48 11.52 8.35
CA ASP A 462 9.58 11.85 7.46
C ASP A 462 9.04 12.62 6.26
N SER A 463 8.99 13.94 6.38
CA SER A 463 8.53 14.82 5.29
C SER A 463 9.52 14.80 4.12
N ASP A 464 9.04 14.57 2.90
CA ASP A 464 9.89 14.47 1.73
C ASP A 464 9.14 14.85 0.43
N THR A 465 9.89 15.27 -0.58
CA THR A 465 9.36 15.58 -1.91
C THR A 465 10.25 14.98 -2.96
N CYS A 466 9.66 14.46 -4.03
CA CYS A 466 10.38 13.99 -5.20
C CYS A 466 9.77 14.57 -6.48
N ARG A 467 10.53 14.52 -7.58
CA ARG A 467 10.05 15.02 -8.88
C ARG A 467 9.52 13.89 -9.72
N THR A 468 8.52 14.16 -10.55
CA THR A 468 8.10 13.26 -11.61
C THR A 468 9.05 13.31 -12.80
N GLN A 469 8.89 12.39 -13.77
CA GLN A 469 9.72 12.39 -14.99
C GLN A 469 9.63 13.71 -15.77
N THR A 470 8.46 14.38 -15.77
CA THR A 470 8.29 15.70 -16.41
C THR A 470 8.68 16.89 -15.51
N GLY A 471 9.10 16.62 -14.27
CA GLY A 471 9.63 17.62 -13.34
C GLY A 471 8.60 18.24 -12.40
N VAL A 472 7.38 17.70 -12.32
CA VAL A 472 6.38 18.11 -11.31
C VAL A 472 6.88 17.67 -9.94
N THR A 473 6.77 18.53 -8.91
CA THR A 473 7.19 18.17 -7.55
C THR A 473 5.98 17.67 -6.78
N MET A 474 6.08 16.45 -6.24
CA MET A 474 5.01 15.75 -5.51
C MET A 474 5.47 15.35 -4.09
N ASP A 475 4.51 15.04 -3.24
CA ASP A 475 4.74 14.53 -1.88
C ASP A 475 5.22 13.07 -1.94
N CYS A 476 6.41 12.82 -1.37
CA CYS A 476 7.04 11.50 -1.32
C CYS A 476 7.38 11.12 0.13
N SER A 477 6.66 11.72 1.10
CA SER A 477 6.83 11.53 2.53
C SER A 477 6.56 10.09 2.97
N ARG A 478 7.14 9.73 4.11
CA ARG A 478 6.88 8.49 4.82
C ARG A 478 6.33 8.82 6.20
N TYR A 479 5.16 8.28 6.56
CA TYR A 479 4.50 8.65 7.80
C TYR A 479 3.65 7.52 8.40
N THR A 480 3.48 7.56 9.72
CA THR A 480 2.52 6.72 10.44
C THR A 480 1.11 7.19 10.12
N ALA A 481 0.33 6.34 9.47
CA ALA A 481 -1.08 6.58 9.24
C ALA A 481 -1.92 6.21 10.49
N ASP A 482 -3.03 6.90 10.69
CA ASP A 482 -4.02 6.53 11.71
C ASP A 482 -5.10 5.65 11.08
N PHE A 483 -5.29 4.43 11.58
CA PHE A 483 -6.32 3.50 11.09
C PHE A 483 -7.74 4.11 10.97
N ALA A 484 -8.11 5.03 11.87
CA ALA A 484 -9.44 5.63 11.84
C ALA A 484 -9.61 6.67 10.71
N THR A 485 -8.51 7.33 10.33
CA THR A 485 -8.52 8.52 9.46
C THR A 485 -7.60 8.41 8.24
N MET A 486 -6.94 7.27 8.05
CA MET A 486 -5.97 7.03 6.99
C MET A 486 -6.58 7.42 5.64
N SER A 487 -5.87 8.32 4.98
CA SER A 487 -6.15 8.88 3.67
C SER A 487 -4.81 9.13 3.00
N LEU A 488 -4.75 8.92 1.69
CA LEU A 488 -3.57 9.28 0.89
C LEU A 488 -3.36 10.80 0.79
N THR A 489 -4.37 11.60 1.20
CA THR A 489 -4.32 13.06 1.26
C THR A 489 -3.93 13.62 2.64
N ASN A 490 -3.72 12.76 3.63
CA ASN A 490 -3.11 13.17 4.90
C ASN A 490 -1.62 13.43 4.67
#